data_AF-A0A920KB52-F1
#
_entry.id   AF-A0A920KB52-F1
#
_cell.length_a   1.000
_cell.length_b   1.000
_cell.length_c   1.000
_cell.angle_alpha   90.00
_cell.angle_beta   90.00
_cell.angle_gamma   90.00
#
_symmetry.space_group_name_H-M   'P 1'
#
loop_
_entity.id
_entity.type
_entity.pdbx_description
1 polymer ?
#
loop_
_entity_poly.entity_id
_entity_poly.type
_entity_poly.pdbx_seq_one_letter_code
_entity_poly.pdbx_strand_id
1 'polypeptide(L)'
;MSNFPSMLRFMHIRDIDACGWIKIDKGKYNKLSRKMYNTDIAIECKFNNIDREETNDISKIKILSYDLECTSEDGNFPQADRKGDAIIQIGSTFSYNGDENCYFKHIITLGSCDDIENAEVECYETEEEVILAWQNLVIKA
;
A
#
# COMPACT_ATOMS: atom_id res chain seq x y z
N MET A 1 -32.61 12.17 16.34
CA MET A 1 -31.18 11.81 16.47
C MET A 1 -30.56 11.92 15.09
N SER A 2 -29.55 12.76 14.91
CA SER A 2 -28.85 12.89 13.63
C SER A 2 -28.12 11.59 13.31
N ASN A 3 -28.41 11.00 12.15
CA ASN A 3 -27.78 9.77 11.67
C ASN A 3 -26.39 10.11 11.10
N PHE A 4 -25.41 10.30 11.98
CA PHE A 4 -24.04 10.63 11.61
C PHE A 4 -23.18 9.36 11.62
N PRO A 5 -22.38 9.10 10.57
CA PRO A 5 -21.46 7.96 10.54
C PRO A 5 -20.58 7.90 11.80
N SER A 6 -20.44 6.70 12.39
CA SER A 6 -19.75 6.51 13.67
C SER A 6 -18.33 7.09 13.69
N MET A 7 -17.60 7.00 12.58
CA MET A 7 -16.26 7.57 12.45
C MET A 7 -16.27 9.11 12.51
N LEU A 8 -17.14 9.75 11.73
CA LEU A 8 -17.27 11.21 11.75
C LEU A 8 -17.74 11.71 13.13
N ARG A 9 -18.63 10.96 13.79
CA ARG A 9 -19.08 11.27 15.15
C ARG A 9 -17.95 11.15 16.16
N PHE A 10 -17.13 10.11 16.06
CA PHE A 10 -15.95 9.93 16.89
C PHE A 10 -14.97 11.10 16.70
N MET A 11 -14.71 11.49 15.45
CA MET A 11 -13.83 12.62 15.16
C MET A 11 -14.33 13.93 15.76
N HIS A 12 -15.63 14.21 15.63
CA HIS A 12 -16.24 15.41 16.21
C HIS A 12 -16.25 15.40 17.75
N ILE A 13 -16.54 14.25 18.38
CA ILE A 13 -16.56 14.14 19.86
C ILE A 13 -15.16 14.31 20.45
N ARG A 14 -14.12 13.82 19.76
CA ARG A 14 -12.73 13.88 20.22
C ARG A 14 -11.98 15.11 19.74
N ASP A 15 -12.63 15.94 18.92
CA ASP A 15 -12.01 17.09 18.27
C ASP A 15 -10.71 16.70 17.55
N ILE A 16 -10.77 15.66 16.70
CA ILE A 16 -9.63 15.18 15.90
C ILE A 16 -9.88 15.43 14.41
N ASP A 17 -8.81 15.73 13.68
CA ASP A 17 -8.86 15.95 12.23
C ASP A 17 -8.83 14.60 11.48
N ALA A 18 -9.46 14.54 10.30
CA ALA A 18 -9.48 13.33 9.48
C ALA A 18 -8.09 12.88 8.99
N CYS A 19 -7.17 13.83 8.80
CA CYS A 19 -5.78 13.61 8.41
C CYS A 19 -4.81 14.30 9.38
N GLY A 20 -5.16 14.36 10.67
CA GLY A 20 -4.31 14.96 11.71
C GLY A 20 -3.58 13.93 12.56
N TRP A 21 -2.67 14.43 13.39
CA TRP A 21 -1.97 13.61 14.36
C TRP A 21 -2.84 13.37 15.60
N ILE A 22 -2.70 12.17 16.14
CA ILE A 22 -3.28 11.79 17.43
C ILE A 22 -2.18 11.32 18.36
N LYS A 23 -2.45 11.40 19.67
CA LYS A 23 -1.62 10.80 20.70
C LYS A 23 -2.46 9.93 21.64
N ILE A 24 -1.79 8.96 22.24
CA ILE A 24 -2.34 8.12 23.30
C ILE A 24 -1.29 8.03 24.39
N ASP A 25 -1.63 8.46 25.60
CA ASP A 25 -0.67 8.45 26.71
C ASP A 25 -0.24 7.03 27.07
N LYS A 26 1.01 6.91 27.55
CA LYS A 26 1.54 5.64 28.06
C LYS A 26 0.63 5.10 29.18
N GLY A 27 0.28 3.82 29.08
CA GLY A 27 -0.61 3.14 30.03
C GLY A 27 -2.11 3.28 29.70
N LYS A 28 -2.47 4.05 28.66
CA LYS A 28 -3.86 4.14 28.17
C LYS A 28 -4.17 3.24 26.96
N TYR A 29 -3.23 2.38 26.56
CA TYR A 29 -3.38 1.41 25.49
C TYR A 29 -2.81 0.04 25.87
N ASN A 30 -3.35 -1.02 25.28
CA ASN A 30 -2.80 -2.36 25.36
C ASN A 30 -2.09 -2.71 24.05
N LYS A 31 -0.97 -3.41 24.14
CA LYS A 31 -0.32 -3.98 22.95
C LYS A 31 -1.05 -5.24 22.53
N LEU A 32 -1.28 -5.36 21.23
CA LEU A 32 -1.89 -6.54 20.63
C LEU A 32 -0.83 -7.44 20.00
N SER A 33 -1.18 -8.71 19.83
CA SER A 33 -0.43 -9.60 18.95
C SER A 33 -0.54 -9.14 17.50
N ARG A 34 0.59 -9.09 16.78
CA ARG A 34 0.63 -8.73 15.34
C ARG A 34 0.15 -9.86 14.41
N LYS A 35 -0.18 -11.05 14.93
CA LYS A 35 -0.53 -12.23 14.10
C LYS A 35 -1.68 -12.00 13.11
N MET A 36 -2.59 -11.06 13.40
CA MET A 36 -3.73 -10.71 12.54
C MET A 36 -3.55 -9.37 11.80
N TYR A 37 -2.40 -8.70 11.94
CA TYR A 37 -2.19 -7.35 11.44
C TYR A 37 -0.86 -7.23 10.69
N ASN A 38 -0.91 -6.80 9.43
CA ASN A 38 0.27 -6.51 8.64
C ASN A 38 0.80 -5.08 8.93
N THR A 39 1.20 -4.84 10.18
CA THR A 39 1.73 -3.54 10.64
C THR A 39 2.81 -3.76 11.69
N ASP A 40 3.67 -2.76 11.91
CA ASP A 40 4.73 -2.80 12.93
C ASP A 40 4.22 -2.68 14.36
N ILE A 41 3.13 -1.93 14.55
CA ILE A 41 2.56 -1.65 15.87
C ILE A 41 1.05 -1.93 15.83
N ALA A 42 0.62 -2.90 16.64
CA ALA A 42 -0.80 -3.17 16.86
C ALA A 42 -1.15 -2.84 18.32
N ILE A 43 -2.09 -1.91 18.52
CA ILE A 43 -2.56 -1.48 19.84
C ILE A 43 -4.07 -1.33 19.86
N GLU A 44 -4.65 -1.46 21.05
CA GLU A 44 -6.04 -1.11 21.32
C GLU A 44 -6.12 -0.10 22.47
N CYS A 45 -7.13 0.77 22.44
CA CYS A 45 -7.42 1.68 23.53
C CYS A 45 -8.91 2.04 23.53
N LYS A 46 -9.38 2.65 24.62
CA LYS A 46 -10.72 3.23 24.65
C LYS A 46 -10.74 4.50 23.80
N PHE A 47 -11.85 4.75 23.10
CA PHE A 47 -12.00 5.95 22.27
C PHE A 47 -11.74 7.26 23.05
N ASN A 48 -11.98 7.26 24.35
CA ASN A 48 -11.79 8.42 25.22
C ASN A 48 -10.33 8.66 25.68
N ASN A 49 -9.41 7.80 25.26
CA ASN A 49 -7.97 7.91 25.52
C ASN A 49 -7.19 8.49 24.32
N ILE A 50 -7.88 8.80 23.21
CA ILE A 50 -7.27 9.33 21.98
C ILE A 50 -7.42 10.84 21.95
N ASP A 51 -6.30 11.56 22.01
CA ASP A 51 -6.29 13.02 22.03
C ASP A 51 -5.69 13.56 20.73
N ARG A 52 -6.17 14.73 20.27
CA ARG A 52 -5.60 15.45 19.13
C ARG A 52 -4.18 15.92 19.48
N GLU A 53 -3.29 15.82 18.51
CA GLU A 53 -1.96 16.41 18.57
C GLU A 53 -1.86 17.53 17.53
N GLU A 54 -1.58 18.75 17.99
CA GLU A 54 -1.47 19.93 17.13
C GLU A 54 -0.09 20.00 16.48
N THR A 55 0.02 19.51 15.26
CA THR A 55 1.19 19.71 14.41
C THR A 55 0.80 19.76 12.94
N ASN A 56 1.62 20.45 12.14
CA ASN A 56 1.53 20.51 10.68
C ASN A 56 2.51 19.54 10.00
N ASP A 57 3.22 18.73 10.78
CA ASP A 57 4.16 17.75 10.22
C ASP A 57 3.40 16.74 9.36
N ILE A 58 4.00 16.35 8.24
CA ILE A 58 3.48 15.27 7.40
C ILE A 58 4.36 14.05 7.63
N SER A 59 3.74 12.93 7.97
CA SER A 59 4.46 11.66 8.13
C SER A 59 5.15 11.26 6.83
N LYS A 60 6.27 10.53 6.93
CA LYS A 60 6.95 9.91 5.78
C LYS A 60 6.13 8.71 5.29
N ILE A 61 5.03 9.00 4.61
CA ILE A 61 4.16 8.00 4.00
C ILE A 61 4.94 7.35 2.84
N LYS A 62 5.01 6.01 2.82
CA LYS A 62 5.51 5.27 1.67
C LYS A 62 4.49 5.37 0.53
N ILE A 63 4.95 5.73 -0.66
CA ILE A 63 4.15 5.83 -1.87
C ILE A 63 4.63 4.74 -2.82
N LEU A 64 3.70 3.91 -3.29
CA LEU A 64 3.90 2.95 -4.38
C LEU A 64 3.15 3.46 -5.61
N SER A 65 3.86 3.62 -6.73
CA SER A 65 3.27 3.81 -8.06
C SER A 65 3.61 2.59 -8.92
N TYR A 66 2.62 2.05 -9.61
CA TYR A 66 2.79 0.87 -10.45
C TYR A 66 2.02 1.02 -11.76
N ASP A 67 2.46 0.26 -12.76
CA ASP A 67 1.82 0.15 -14.06
C ASP A 67 1.98 -1.29 -14.57
N LEU A 68 1.04 -1.77 -15.39
CA LEU A 68 1.04 -3.14 -15.90
C LEU A 68 0.83 -3.17 -17.40
N GLU A 69 1.49 -4.13 -18.03
CA GLU A 69 1.43 -4.35 -19.48
C GLU A 69 0.86 -5.74 -19.77
N CYS A 70 0.02 -5.82 -20.78
CA CYS A 70 -0.63 -7.07 -21.21
C CYS A 70 -0.43 -7.32 -22.71
N THR A 71 -0.50 -8.57 -23.11
CA THR A 71 -0.64 -8.92 -24.53
C THR A 71 -2.08 -8.73 -25.03
N SER A 72 -2.23 -8.69 -26.34
CA SER A 72 -3.53 -8.79 -27.01
C SER A 72 -3.41 -9.79 -28.16
N GLU A 73 -4.06 -10.96 -28.03
CA GLU A 73 -3.93 -12.04 -29.01
C GLU A 73 -4.57 -11.70 -30.36
N ASP A 74 -5.57 -10.81 -30.38
CA ASP A 74 -6.33 -10.43 -31.58
C ASP A 74 -6.07 -8.99 -32.03
N GLY A 75 -5.20 -8.25 -31.33
CA GLY A 75 -4.87 -6.86 -31.61
C GLY A 75 -5.94 -5.84 -31.21
N ASN A 76 -7.04 -6.27 -30.58
CA ASN A 76 -8.03 -5.38 -29.97
C ASN A 76 -7.64 -5.01 -28.53
N PHE A 77 -8.52 -4.30 -27.83
CA PHE A 77 -8.31 -4.00 -26.41
C PHE A 77 -8.21 -5.30 -25.59
N PRO A 78 -7.17 -5.49 -24.75
CA PRO A 78 -7.00 -6.69 -23.92
C PRO A 78 -8.23 -7.02 -23.08
N GLN A 79 -8.59 -8.30 -23.02
CA GLN A 79 -9.72 -8.82 -22.25
C GLN A 79 -9.24 -9.77 -21.15
N ALA A 80 -9.57 -9.48 -19.90
CA ALA A 80 -9.09 -10.25 -18.74
C ALA A 80 -9.58 -11.72 -18.70
N ASP A 81 -10.65 -12.06 -19.43
CA ASP A 81 -11.15 -13.43 -19.56
C ASP A 81 -10.53 -14.20 -20.73
N ARG A 82 -9.71 -13.53 -21.55
CA ARG A 82 -9.05 -14.12 -22.72
C ARG A 82 -7.64 -14.56 -22.36
N LYS A 83 -7.38 -15.85 -22.50
CA LYS A 83 -6.11 -16.48 -22.07
C LYS A 83 -4.86 -15.94 -22.77
N GLY A 84 -4.96 -15.47 -24.01
CA GLY A 84 -3.81 -14.89 -24.72
C GLY A 84 -3.56 -13.42 -24.39
N ASP A 85 -4.40 -12.78 -23.57
CA ASP A 85 -4.27 -11.39 -23.14
C ASP A 85 -3.68 -11.34 -21.71
N ALA A 86 -2.58 -12.05 -21.51
CA ALA A 86 -1.94 -12.21 -20.21
C ALA A 86 -1.24 -10.91 -19.76
N ILE A 87 -1.21 -10.69 -18.44
CA ILE A 87 -0.30 -9.72 -17.83
C ILE A 87 1.13 -10.21 -18.02
N ILE A 88 1.95 -9.43 -18.70
CA ILE A 88 3.33 -9.79 -19.03
C ILE A 88 4.36 -8.99 -18.23
N GLN A 89 4.02 -7.80 -17.75
CA GLN A 89 4.95 -6.99 -16.94
C GLN A 89 4.19 -6.20 -15.88
N ILE A 90 4.81 -6.02 -14.72
CA ILE A 90 4.35 -5.09 -13.68
C ILE A 90 5.56 -4.26 -13.22
N GLY A 91 5.57 -2.99 -13.59
CA GLY A 91 6.58 -2.02 -13.14
C GLY A 91 6.13 -1.37 -11.84
N SER A 92 7.05 -1.19 -10.89
CA SER A 92 6.77 -0.59 -9.58
C SER A 92 7.87 0.38 -9.16
N THR A 93 7.48 1.52 -8.59
CA THR A 93 8.39 2.48 -7.97
C THR A 93 7.91 2.85 -6.57
N PHE A 94 8.86 2.97 -5.66
CA PHE A 94 8.60 3.33 -4.27
C PHE A 94 9.36 4.59 -3.89
N SER A 95 8.65 5.52 -3.25
CA SER A 95 9.20 6.77 -2.72
C SER A 95 8.60 7.09 -1.35
N TYR A 96 9.15 8.07 -0.64
CA TYR A 96 8.45 8.67 0.49
C TYR A 96 7.79 9.97 0.06
N ASN A 97 6.67 10.30 0.70
CA ASN A 97 6.03 11.59 0.50
C ASN A 97 7.02 12.74 0.81
N GLY A 98 7.21 13.62 -0.16
CA GLY A 98 8.15 14.74 -0.08
C GLY A 98 9.55 14.45 -0.64
N ASP A 99 9.88 13.20 -0.96
CA ASP A 99 11.15 12.87 -1.62
C ASP A 99 11.07 13.13 -3.13
N GLU A 100 12.12 13.71 -3.71
CA GLU A 100 12.22 13.95 -5.15
C GLU A 100 12.48 12.68 -5.95
N ASN A 101 13.11 11.68 -5.32
CA ASN A 101 13.58 10.46 -5.98
C ASN A 101 12.92 9.21 -5.39
N CYS A 102 12.73 8.20 -6.23
CA CYS A 102 12.33 6.87 -5.77
C CYS A 102 13.50 6.18 -5.06
N TYR A 103 13.25 5.57 -3.91
CA TYR A 103 14.25 4.78 -3.18
C TYR A 103 14.33 3.34 -3.70
N PHE A 104 13.31 2.87 -4.40
CA PHE A 104 13.28 1.53 -4.98
C PHE A 104 12.53 1.54 -6.31
N LYS A 105 13.08 0.85 -7.31
CA LYS A 105 12.48 0.64 -8.64
C LYS A 105 12.55 -0.85 -8.93
N HIS A 106 11.46 -1.38 -9.47
CA HIS A 106 11.27 -2.81 -9.60
C HIS A 106 10.45 -3.12 -10.85
N ILE A 107 10.73 -4.25 -11.48
CA ILE A 107 9.91 -4.78 -12.56
C ILE A 107 9.83 -6.30 -12.45
N ILE A 108 8.60 -6.81 -12.57
CA ILE A 108 8.32 -8.24 -12.68
C ILE A 108 7.92 -8.50 -14.12
N THR A 109 8.49 -9.54 -14.75
CA THR A 109 8.17 -9.91 -16.14
C THR A 109 7.81 -11.38 -16.28
N LEU A 110 6.89 -11.68 -17.19
CA LEU A 110 6.62 -13.01 -17.71
C LEU A 110 7.69 -13.39 -18.75
N GLY A 111 8.29 -14.55 -18.60
CA GLY A 111 9.47 -14.97 -19.34
C GLY A 111 10.73 -14.27 -18.85
N SER A 112 11.66 -13.97 -19.76
CA SER A 112 12.96 -13.39 -19.43
C SER A 112 13.02 -11.88 -19.69
N CYS A 113 13.81 -11.18 -18.89
CA CYS A 113 14.17 -9.78 -19.08
C CYS A 113 15.67 -9.60 -18.79
N ASP A 114 16.32 -8.69 -19.52
CA ASP A 114 17.70 -8.29 -19.21
C ASP A 114 17.73 -7.40 -17.96
N ASP A 115 18.89 -7.36 -17.29
CA ASP A 115 19.09 -6.45 -16.17
C ASP A 115 18.88 -4.99 -16.59
N ILE A 116 18.17 -4.24 -15.75
CA ILE A 116 17.91 -2.81 -15.95
C ILE A 116 18.69 -2.01 -14.92
N GLU A 117 19.44 -1.01 -15.39
CA GLU A 117 20.24 -0.17 -14.51
C GLU A 117 19.36 0.53 -13.45
N ASN A 118 19.73 0.39 -12.18
CA ASN A 118 19.02 0.97 -11.03
C ASN A 118 17.57 0.45 -10.83
N ALA A 119 17.24 -0.74 -11.34
CA ALA A 119 16.00 -1.44 -11.03
C ALA A 119 16.27 -2.90 -10.66
N GLU A 120 15.48 -3.44 -9.74
CA GLU A 120 15.46 -4.88 -9.46
C GLU A 120 14.52 -5.56 -10.44
N VAL A 121 15.02 -6.58 -11.14
CA VAL A 121 14.30 -7.32 -12.19
C VAL A 121 13.99 -8.72 -11.68
N GLU A 122 12.72 -9.11 -11.71
CA GLU A 122 12.26 -10.47 -11.43
C GLU A 122 11.58 -11.05 -12.66
N CYS A 123 11.89 -12.31 -12.96
CA CYS A 123 11.40 -13.03 -14.14
C CYS A 123 10.72 -14.33 -13.70
N TYR A 124 9.55 -14.60 -14.25
CA TYR A 124 8.74 -15.78 -13.90
C TYR A 124 8.19 -16.46 -15.15
N GLU A 125 7.91 -17.76 -15.06
CA GLU A 125 7.51 -18.56 -16.23
C GLU A 125 5.99 -18.53 -16.45
N THR A 126 5.21 -18.21 -15.42
CA THR A 126 3.74 -18.17 -15.47
C THR A 126 3.18 -16.84 -14.99
N GLU A 127 2.04 -16.43 -15.55
CA GLU A 127 1.32 -15.21 -15.13
C GLU A 127 0.89 -15.29 -13.65
N GLU A 128 0.54 -16.49 -13.17
CA GLU A 128 0.21 -16.72 -11.75
C GLU A 128 1.38 -16.31 -10.84
N GLU A 129 2.60 -16.71 -11.19
CA GLU A 129 3.80 -16.35 -10.44
C GLU A 129 4.08 -14.85 -10.51
N VAL A 130 3.88 -14.20 -11.67
CA VAL A 130 4.01 -12.74 -11.81
C VAL A 130 3.07 -12.01 -10.83
N ILE A 131 1.79 -12.40 -10.80
CA ILE A 131 0.79 -11.78 -9.93
C ILE A 131 1.09 -12.04 -8.45
N LEU A 132 1.48 -13.28 -8.09
CA LEU A 132 1.82 -13.65 -6.72
C LEU A 132 3.10 -12.95 -6.23
N ALA A 133 4.11 -12.81 -7.08
CA ALA A 133 5.33 -12.08 -6.77
C ALA A 133 5.02 -10.60 -6.47
N TRP A 134 4.20 -9.96 -7.31
CA TRP A 134 3.82 -8.57 -7.09
C TRP A 134 2.99 -8.40 -5.81
N GLN A 135 2.04 -9.31 -5.54
CA GLN A 135 1.31 -9.32 -4.27
C GLN A 135 2.26 -9.42 -3.06
N ASN A 136 3.24 -10.32 -3.12
CA ASN A 136 4.21 -10.51 -2.05
C ASN A 136 5.09 -9.27 -1.84
N LEU A 137 5.47 -8.59 -2.92
CA LEU A 137 6.18 -7.31 -2.85
C LEU A 137 5.34 -6.27 -2.10
N VAL A 138 4.08 -6.06 -2.50
CA VAL A 138 3.20 -5.06 -1.89
C VAL A 138 2.94 -5.33 -0.40
N ILE A 139 2.76 -6.60 -0.01
CA ILE A 139 2.53 -6.98 1.39
C ILE A 139 3.76 -6.71 2.27
N LYS A 140 4.97 -6.86 1.73
CA LYS A 140 6.23 -6.72 2.47
C LYS A 140 6.80 -5.29 2.46
N ALA A 141 6.29 -4.42 1.58
CA ALA A 141 6.86 -3.11 1.28
C ALA A 141 6.85 -2.09 2.42
#